data_AF-A0A1Q7PGC5-F1
#
_entry.id   AF-A0A1Q7PGC5-F1
#
_cell.length_a   1.000
_cell.length_b   1.000
_cell.length_c   1.000
_cell.angle_alpha   90.00
_cell.angle_beta   90.00
_cell.angle_gamma   90.00
#
_symmetry.space_group_name_H-M   'P 1'
#
loop_
_entity.id
_entity.type
_entity.pdbx_description
1 polymer ?
#
loop_
_entity_poly.entity_id
_entity_poly.type
_entity_poly.pdbx_seq_one_letter_code
_entity_poly.pdbx_strand_id
1 'polypeptide(L)' 'MILVRHEAVAPLGMAAMELMAITGAPALLDPITPKPGDRVKLAVRQQHDQLILLRIEKLP' A
#
# COMPACT_ATOMS: atom_id res chain seq x y z
N MET A 1 10.06 -1.27 1.86
CA MET A 1 9.10 -0.16 2.07
C MET A 1 8.72 0.39 0.72
N ILE A 2 7.44 0.70 0.49
CA ILE A 2 6.96 1.33 -0.75
C ILE A 2 6.18 2.60 -0.44
N LEU A 3 6.22 3.56 -1.36
CA LEU A 3 5.41 4.77 -1.30
C LEU A 3 4.22 4.65 -2.26
N VAL A 4 3.03 4.93 -1.75
CA VAL A 4 1.79 4.79 -2.52
C VAL A 4 0.97 6.06 -2.40
N ARG A 5 0.51 6.57 -3.53
CA ARG A 5 -0.58 7.56 -3.59
C ARG A 5 -1.90 6.81 -3.49
N HIS A 6 -2.69 7.11 -2.46
CA HIS A 6 -3.99 6.45 -2.26
C HIS A 6 -5.12 7.47 -2.29
N GLU A 7 -6.28 7.03 -2.77
CA GLU A 7 -7.53 7.76 -2.60
C GLU A 7 -7.97 7.69 -1.13
N ALA A 8 -8.99 8.47 -0.75
CA ALA A 8 -9.49 8.48 0.62
C ALA A 8 -9.90 7.05 1.06
N VAL A 9 -9.32 6.58 2.16
CA VAL A 9 -9.62 5.27 2.74
C VAL A 9 -10.50 5.47 3.96
N ALA A 10 -11.80 5.59 3.73
CA ALA A 10 -12.80 5.85 4.77
C ALA A 10 -12.73 4.88 5.97
N PRO A 11 -12.52 3.54 5.80
CA PRO A 11 -12.41 2.61 6.92
C PRO A 11 -11.20 2.86 7.84
N LEU A 12 -10.18 3.57 7.35
CA LEU A 12 -8.99 3.94 8.11
C LEU A 12 -9.01 5.41 8.55
N GLY A 13 -10.10 6.15 8.29
CA GLY A 13 -10.18 7.59 8.56
C GLY A 13 -9.18 8.44 7.77
N MET A 14 -8.64 7.91 6.67
CA MET A 14 -7.57 8.55 5.90
C MET A 14 -8.16 9.37 4.75
N ALA A 15 -7.81 10.66 4.69
CA ALA A 15 -8.10 11.51 3.53
C ALA A 15 -7.28 11.06 2.30
N ALA A 16 -7.66 11.52 1.11
CA ALA A 16 -6.79 11.35 -0.06
C ALA A 16 -5.48 12.11 0.19
N MET A 17 -4.35 11.41 0.10
CA MET A 17 -3.02 11.97 0.37
C MET A 17 -2.10 11.72 -0.81
N GLU A 18 -1.13 12.62 -1.00
CA GLU A 18 -0.19 12.49 -2.12
C GLU A 18 0.69 11.25 -2.00
N LEU A 19 1.19 10.93 -0.81
CA LEU A 19 2.09 9.78 -0.58
C LEU A 19 1.95 9.23 0.85
N MET A 20 1.93 7.90 0.95
CA MET A 20 1.94 7.16 2.21
C MET A 20 2.97 6.03 2.17
N ALA A 21 3.69 5.85 3.28
CA ALA A 21 4.66 4.77 3.43
C ALA A 21 3.97 3.50 3.91
N ILE A 22 4.20 2.40 3.18
CA ILE A 22 3.71 1.06 3.55
C ILE A 22 4.92 0.15 3.71
N THR A 23 5.01 -0.45 4.89
CA THR A 23 6.03 -1.43 5.23
C THR A 23 5.53 -2.81 4.82
N GLY A 24 6.25 -3.49 3.93
CA GLY A 24 5.91 -4.84 3.48
C GLY A 24 7.14 -5.71 3.40
N ALA A 25 6.96 -7.01 3.62
CA ALA A 25 8.01 -8.01 3.42
C ALA A 25 8.33 -8.14 1.92
N PRO A 26 9.62 -8.30 1.53
CA PRO A 26 10.02 -8.47 0.13
C PRO A 26 9.26 -9.59 -0.58
N ALA A 27 9.04 -10.72 0.11
CA ALA A 27 8.32 -11.87 -0.43
C ALA A 27 6.86 -11.56 -0.89
N LEU A 28 6.23 -10.50 -0.39
CA LEU A 28 4.91 -10.06 -0.85
C LEU A 28 5.01 -9.16 -2.09
N LEU A 29 6.12 -8.44 -2.28
CA LEU A 29 6.33 -7.47 -3.35
C LEU A 29 6.97 -8.10 -4.59
N ASP A 30 7.91 -9.02 -4.40
CA ASP A 30 8.68 -9.64 -5.49
C ASP A 30 7.80 -10.27 -6.59
N PRO A 31 6.72 -11.02 -6.27
CA PRO A 31 5.89 -11.65 -7.30
C PRO A 31 5.14 -10.65 -8.19
N ILE A 32 4.85 -9.45 -7.68
CA ILE A 32 4.11 -8.42 -8.40
C ILE A 32 5.06 -7.41 -9.07
N THR A 33 6.27 -7.29 -8.53
CA THR A 33 7.32 -6.38 -8.99
C THR A 33 6.77 -4.97 -9.29
N PRO A 34 6.06 -4.34 -8.32
CA PRO A 34 5.33 -3.10 -8.56
C PRO A 34 6.27 -1.98 -8.99
N LYS A 35 5.87 -1.23 -10.02
CA LYS A 35 6.63 -0.09 -10.56
C LYS A 35 5.90 1.22 -10.26
N PRO A 36 6.63 2.35 -10.15
CA PRO A 36 5.99 3.66 -10.09
C PRO A 36 5.00 3.85 -11.25
N GLY A 37 3.78 4.27 -10.92
CA GLY A 37 2.68 4.42 -11.89
C GLY A 37 1.76 3.19 -12.00
N ASP A 38 2.14 2.03 -11.46
CA ASP A 38 1.25 0.88 -11.39
C ASP A 38 0.08 1.15 -10.44
N ARG A 39 -1.13 0.76 -10.87
CA ARG A 39 -2.29 0.71 -10.00
C ARG A 39 -2.27 -0.61 -9.24
N VAL A 40 -2.39 -0.52 -7.92
CA VAL A 40 -2.36 -1.69 -7.04
C VAL A 40 -3.48 -1.61 -6.02
N LYS A 41 -4.02 -2.77 -5.66
CA LYS A 41 -4.91 -2.95 -4.52
C LYS A 41 -4.09 -3.48 -3.36
N LEU A 42 -4.20 -2.82 -2.22
CA LEU A 42 -3.42 -3.13 -1.02
C LEU A 42 -4.35 -3.47 0.13
N ALA A 43 -4.12 -4.60 0.78
CA ALA A 43 -4.65 -4.87 2.10
C ALA A 43 -3.58 -4.50 3.12
N VAL A 44 -3.88 -3.52 3.95
CA VAL A 44 -2.96 -2.99 4.96
C VAL A 44 -3.57 -3.11 6.34
N ARG A 45 -2.71 -3.21 7.35
CA ARG A 45 -3.10 -3.13 8.76
C ARG A 45 -2.25 -2.07 9.44
N GLN A 46 -2.89 -1.19 10.19
CA GLN A 46 -2.17 -0.29 11.07
C GLN A 46 -1.63 -1.06 12.28
N GLN A 47 -0.34 -0.90 12.55
CA GLN A 47 0.35 -1.42 13.72
C GLN A 47 1.21 -0.29 14.30
N HIS A 48 0.75 0.28 15.42
CA HIS A 48 1.29 1.53 15.97
C HIS A 48 1.29 2.64 14.90
N ASP A 49 2.45 3.22 14.62
CA ASP A 49 2.64 4.30 13.64
C ASP A 49 2.98 3.79 12.23
N GLN A 50 2.88 2.48 11.99
CA GLN A 50 3.21 1.87 10.71
C GLN A 50 2.01 1.20 10.05
N LEU A 51 1.95 1.29 8.73
CA LEU A 51 1.05 0.51 7.89
C LEU A 51 1.79 -0.70 7.35
N ILE A 52 1.36 -1.88 7.81
CA ILE A 52 1.93 -3.16 7.42
C ILE A 52 1.12 -3.74 6.26
N LEU A 53 1.82 -4.12 5.18
CA LEU A 53 1.25 -4.79 4.04
C LEU A 53 0.90 -6.23 4.39
N LEU A 54 -0.37 -6.59 4.20
CA LEU A 54 -0.86 -7.96 4.32
C LEU A 54 -0.97 -8.64 2.96
N ARG A 55 -1.41 -7.90 1.93
CA ARG A 55 -1.61 -8.40 0.57
C ARG A 55 -1.49 -7.27 -0.44
N ILE A 56 -0.96 -7.58 -1.61
CA ILE A 56 -0.88 -6.68 -2.76
C ILE A 56 -1.40 -7.41 -4.00
N GLU A 57 -2.12 -6.70 -4.85
CA GLU A 57 -2.61 -7.18 -6.15
C GLU A 57 -2.42 -6.07 -7.18
N LYS A 58 -1.95 -6.41 -8.38
CA LYS A 58 -1.85 -5.45 -9.48
C LYS A 58 -3.20 -5.30 -10.16
N LEU A 59 -3.61 -4.06 -10.39
CA LEU A 59 -4.80 -3.74 -11.16
C LEU A 59 -4.41 -3.49 -12.63
N PRO A 60 -5.28 -3.81 -13.59
CA PRO A 60 -5.06 -3.50 -15.01
C PRO A 60 -5.02 -1.99 -15.28
#